data_AF-A0A955UI36-F1
#
_entry.id   AF-A0A955UI36-F1
#
_cell.length_a   1.000
_cell.length_b   1.000
_cell.length_c   1.000
_cell.angle_alpha   90.00
_cell.angle_beta   90.00
_cell.angle_gamma   90.00
#
_symmetry.space_group_name_H-M   'P 1'
#
loop_
_entity.id
_entity.type
_entity.pdbx_description
1 polymer ?
#
loop_
_entity_poly.entity_id
_entity_poly.type
_entity_poly.pdbx_seq_one_letter_code
_entity_poly.pdbx_strand_id
1 'polypeptide(L)'
;MFDRLDRRDRLRLVEFVCSFAWADLEIQPEERVFIARLIRRLDLDAEEDRQVQQWLERPPRIDDLDPTSIPPAHRRLFVEAISGLIEADGEISAEERDSFEIFQQLLID
;
A
#
# COMPACT_ATOMS: atom_id res chain seq x y z
N MET A 1 2.76 -13.71 -8.54
CA MET A 1 3.51 -13.09 -7.41
C MET A 1 2.60 -12.89 -6.21
N PHE A 2 1.43 -12.28 -6.40
CA PHE A 2 0.41 -12.11 -5.36
C PHE A 2 -0.41 -13.38 -5.06
N ASP A 3 -0.19 -14.46 -5.81
CA ASP A 3 -0.92 -15.75 -5.69
C ASP A 3 -0.73 -16.43 -4.32
N ARG A 4 0.25 -15.97 -3.54
CA ARG A 4 0.53 -16.43 -2.17
C ARG A 4 -0.24 -15.66 -1.10
N LEU A 5 -0.82 -14.51 -1.45
CA LEU A 5 -1.66 -13.73 -0.53
C LEU A 5 -3.07 -14.30 -0.55
N ASP A 6 -3.61 -14.54 0.64
CA ASP A 6 -5.03 -14.76 0.79
C ASP A 6 -5.81 -13.46 0.52
N ARG A 7 -7.13 -13.58 0.44
CA ARG A 7 -8.00 -12.44 0.14
C ARG A 7 -7.82 -11.26 1.11
N ARG A 8 -7.67 -11.56 2.41
CA ARG A 8 -7.51 -10.54 3.45
C ARG A 8 -6.18 -9.82 3.30
N ASP A 9 -5.11 -10.55 3.03
CA ASP A 9 -3.78 -9.98 2.86
C ASP A 9 -3.65 -9.14 1.58
N ARG A 10 -4.40 -9.48 0.51
CA ARG A 10 -4.46 -8.65 -0.70
C ARG A 10 -5.11 -7.29 -0.43
N LEU A 11 -6.27 -7.28 0.23
CA LEU A 11 -6.95 -6.04 0.58
C LEU A 11 -6.08 -5.21 1.53
N ARG A 12 -5.44 -5.86 2.49
CA ARG A 12 -4.50 -5.23 3.42
C ARG A 12 -3.31 -4.61 2.71
N LEU A 13 -2.73 -5.29 1.71
CA LEU A 13 -1.66 -4.71 0.90
C LEU A 13 -2.10 -3.39 0.26
N VAL A 14 -3.30 -3.35 -0.30
CA VAL A 14 -3.82 -2.13 -0.92
C VAL A 14 -4.10 -1.05 0.11
N GLU A 15 -4.56 -1.42 1.31
CA GLU A 15 -4.75 -0.49 2.42
C GLU A 15 -3.45 0.20 2.82
N PHE A 16 -2.37 -0.57 2.97
CA PHE A 16 -1.03 -0.03 3.23
C PHE A 16 -0.59 0.90 2.10
N VAL A 17 -0.66 0.44 0.84
CA VAL A 17 -0.28 1.25 -0.32
C VAL A 17 -1.08 2.56 -0.35
N CYS A 18 -2.40 2.53 -0.13
CA CYS A 18 -3.20 3.77 -0.09
C CYS A 18 -2.80 4.67 1.08
N SER A 19 -2.46 4.12 2.25
CA SER A 19 -1.98 4.92 3.38
C SER A 19 -0.67 5.64 3.07
N PHE A 20 0.25 4.98 2.37
CA PHE A 20 1.51 5.58 1.95
C PHE A 20 1.30 6.67 0.90
N ALA A 21 0.39 6.46 -0.05
CA ALA A 21 0.03 7.47 -1.04
C ALA A 21 -0.57 8.74 -0.41
N TRP A 22 -1.08 8.65 0.82
CA TRP A 22 -1.60 9.80 1.57
C TRP A 22 -0.58 10.44 2.52
N ALA A 23 0.70 10.01 2.50
CA ALA A 23 1.73 10.51 3.40
C ALA A 23 1.88 12.05 3.32
N ASP A 24 1.79 12.61 2.11
CA ASP A 24 1.87 14.05 1.83
C ASP A 24 0.50 14.75 1.76
N LEU A 25 -0.56 14.10 2.25
CA LEU A 25 -1.95 14.60 2.24
C LEU A 25 -2.54 14.83 0.83
N GLU A 26 -1.90 14.31 -0.21
CA GLU A 26 -2.36 14.34 -1.60
C GLU A 26 -1.85 13.09 -2.33
N ILE A 27 -2.69 12.49 -3.19
CA ILE A 27 -2.28 11.39 -4.07
C ILE A 27 -2.09 11.93 -5.50
N GLN A 28 -0.89 11.77 -6.05
CA GLN A 28 -0.53 12.16 -7.40
C GLN A 28 -1.21 11.28 -8.47
N PRO A 29 -1.43 11.80 -9.69
CA PRO A 29 -2.01 11.02 -10.80
C PRO A 29 -1.24 9.72 -11.11
N GLU A 30 0.08 9.75 -11.04
CA GLU A 30 0.99 8.62 -11.29
C GLU A 30 0.80 7.50 -10.26
N GLU A 31 0.69 7.86 -8.98
CA GLU A 31 0.37 6.95 -7.89
C GLU A 31 -1.02 6.33 -8.05
N ARG A 32 -2.03 7.12 -8.45
CA ARG A 32 -3.37 6.58 -8.76
C ARG A 32 -3.32 5.54 -9.86
N VAL A 33 -2.52 5.78 -10.90
CA VAL A 33 -2.33 4.82 -11.99
C VAL A 33 -1.61 3.56 -11.49
N PHE A 34 -0.60 3.70 -10.63
CA PHE A 34 0.07 2.56 -10.00
C PHE A 34 -0.91 1.72 -9.18
N ILE A 35 -1.69 2.34 -8.29
CA ILE A 35 -2.68 1.67 -7.44
C ILE A 35 -3.72 0.96 -8.30
N ALA A 36 -4.25 1.60 -9.34
CA ALA A 36 -5.20 0.98 -10.26
C ALA A 36 -4.62 -0.27 -10.97
N ARG A 37 -3.33 -0.25 -11.32
CA ARG A 37 -2.64 -1.42 -11.89
C ARG A 37 -2.42 -2.52 -10.84
N LEU A 38 -2.12 -2.15 -9.60
CA LEU A 38 -1.96 -3.09 -8.49
C LEU A 38 -3.28 -3.84 -8.22
N ILE A 39 -4.39 -3.11 -8.08
CA ILE A 39 -5.74 -3.70 -7.88
C ILE A 39 -6.05 -4.74 -8.96
N ARG A 40 -5.84 -4.38 -10.24
CA ARG A 40 -6.08 -5.29 -11.38
C ARG A 40 -5.25 -6.57 -11.31
N ARG A 41 -4.06 -6.54 -10.69
CA ARG A 41 -3.19 -7.71 -10.52
C ARG A 41 -3.56 -8.56 -9.30
N LEU A 42 -4.25 -7.99 -8.32
CA LEU A 42 -4.69 -8.68 -7.11
C LEU A 42 -6.02 -9.42 -7.29
N ASP A 43 -6.72 -9.19 -8.40
CA ASP A 43 -8.01 -9.81 -8.73
C ASP A 43 -9.03 -9.61 -7.59
N LEU A 44 -9.15 -8.34 -7.16
CA LEU A 44 -10.10 -7.93 -6.13
C LEU A 44 -11.54 -8.05 -6.64
N ASP A 45 -12.47 -8.40 -5.75
CA ASP A 45 -13.88 -8.42 -6.11
C ASP A 45 -14.53 -7.03 -6.09
N ALA A 46 -15.81 -6.96 -6.46
CA ALA A 46 -16.53 -5.70 -6.59
C ALA A 46 -16.78 -4.97 -5.25
N GLU A 47 -16.68 -5.66 -4.10
CA GLU A 47 -16.76 -5.00 -2.79
C GLU A 47 -15.41 -4.41 -2.42
N GLU A 48 -14.34 -5.18 -2.63
CA GLU A 48 -12.96 -4.76 -2.38
C GLU A 48 -12.57 -3.58 -3.27
N ASP A 49 -12.90 -3.61 -4.56
CA ASP A 49 -12.65 -2.49 -5.46
C ASP A 49 -13.37 -1.22 -4.98
N ARG A 50 -14.63 -1.33 -4.54
CA ARG A 50 -15.36 -0.19 -3.95
C ARG A 50 -14.71 0.34 -2.69
N GLN A 51 -14.18 -0.52 -1.83
CA GLN A 51 -13.44 -0.11 -0.64
C GLN A 51 -12.16 0.66 -1.01
N VAL A 52 -11.43 0.19 -2.03
CA VAL A 52 -10.23 0.88 -2.50
C VAL A 52 -10.54 2.22 -3.14
N GLN A 53 -11.63 2.34 -3.91
CA GLN A 53 -12.05 3.64 -4.45
C GLN A 53 -12.33 4.66 -3.33
N GLN A 54 -12.91 4.22 -2.20
CA GLN A 54 -13.08 5.09 -1.03
C GLN A 54 -11.73 5.53 -0.45
N TRP A 55 -10.74 4.64 -0.41
CA TRP A 55 -9.39 4.98 0.06
C TRP A 55 -8.64 5.95 -0.87
N LEU A 56 -8.95 5.93 -2.17
CA LEU A 56 -8.42 6.91 -3.13
C LEU A 56 -9.09 8.29 -3.00
N GLU A 57 -10.24 8.37 -2.34
CA GLU A 57 -10.91 9.64 -2.04
C GLU A 57 -10.55 10.17 -0.64
N ARG A 58 -10.28 9.29 0.33
CA ARG A 58 -9.92 9.62 1.70
C ARG A 58 -8.98 8.58 2.30
N PRO A 59 -8.01 8.95 3.14
CA PRO A 59 -7.09 7.99 3.71
C PRO A 59 -7.80 6.88 4.52
N PRO A 60 -7.26 5.65 4.50
CA PRO A 60 -7.70 4.59 5.42
C PRO A 60 -7.47 5.01 6.88
N ARG A 61 -8.07 4.28 7.82
CA ARG A 61 -7.89 4.55 9.25
C ARG A 61 -6.55 4.00 9.71
N ILE A 62 -5.73 4.86 10.30
CA ILE A 62 -4.37 4.49 10.75
C ILE A 62 -4.41 3.42 11.85
N ASP A 63 -5.43 3.41 12.70
CA ASP A 63 -5.58 2.42 13.79
C ASP A 63 -5.71 0.96 13.27
N ASP A 64 -6.10 0.77 12.01
CA ASP A 64 -6.23 -0.55 11.39
C ASP A 64 -4.90 -1.04 10.73
N LEU A 65 -3.90 -0.16 10.67
CA LEU A 65 -2.60 -0.37 10.01
C LEU A 65 -1.49 -0.66 11.03
N ASP A 66 -1.37 -1.95 11.39
CA ASP A 66 -0.24 -2.46 12.19
C ASP A 66 0.76 -3.23 11.30
N PRO A 67 1.95 -2.66 10.98
CA PRO A 67 2.98 -3.34 10.20
C PRO A 67 3.45 -4.66 10.81
N THR A 68 3.49 -4.77 12.15
CA THR A 68 4.05 -5.93 12.85
C THR A 68 3.18 -7.18 12.68
N SER A 69 1.90 -6.98 12.39
CA SER A 69 0.95 -8.06 12.11
C SER A 69 1.02 -8.62 10.68
N ILE A 70 1.90 -8.09 9.82
CA ILE A 70 2.15 -8.65 8.48
C ILE A 70 2.97 -9.95 8.64
N PRO A 71 2.50 -11.09 8.11
CA PRO A 71 3.24 -12.35 8.18
C PRO A 71 4.64 -12.22 7.57
N PRO A 72 5.70 -12.79 8.19
CA PRO A 72 7.07 -12.71 7.67
C PRO A 72 7.23 -13.13 6.21
N ALA A 73 6.43 -14.12 5.78
CA ALA A 73 6.42 -14.60 4.40
C ALA A 73 5.94 -13.54 3.39
N HIS A 74 5.17 -12.56 3.83
CA HIS A 74 4.54 -11.52 3.00
C HIS A 74 5.26 -10.17 3.10
N ARG A 75 6.07 -9.94 4.15
CA ARG A 75 6.78 -8.66 4.40
C ARG A 75 7.53 -8.15 3.16
N ARG A 76 8.28 -9.02 2.48
CA ARG A 76 9.01 -8.65 1.24
C ARG A 76 8.09 -8.11 0.15
N LEU A 77 6.92 -8.71 -0.04
CA LEU A 77 5.96 -8.29 -1.07
C LEU A 77 5.34 -6.94 -0.74
N PHE A 78 5.07 -6.68 0.54
CA PHE A 78 4.57 -5.37 0.99
C PHE A 78 5.61 -4.29 0.77
N VAL A 79 6.87 -4.52 1.17
CA VAL A 79 7.98 -3.60 0.94
C VAL A 79 8.16 -3.31 -0.55
N GLU A 80 8.17 -4.34 -1.40
CA GLU A 80 8.32 -4.16 -2.86
C GLU A 80 7.14 -3.37 -3.48
N ALA A 81 5.92 -3.58 -3.01
CA ALA A 81 4.74 -2.87 -3.52
C ALA A 81 4.74 -1.40 -3.10
N ILE A 82 5.09 -1.10 -1.84
CA ILE A 82 5.17 0.28 -1.32
C ILE A 82 6.35 1.02 -1.97
N SER A 83 7.52 0.37 -2.11
CA SER A 83 8.66 0.94 -2.87
C SER A 83 8.26 1.30 -4.30
N GLY A 84 7.50 0.42 -4.97
CA GLY A 84 7.02 0.69 -6.32
C GLY A 84 5.99 1.83 -6.41
N LEU A 85 5.26 2.11 -5.33
CA LEU A 85 4.35 3.25 -5.25
C LEU A 85 5.14 4.56 -5.13
N ILE A 86 6.03 4.67 -4.14
CA ILE A 86 6.80 5.90 -3.88
C ILE A 86 7.76 6.23 -5.04
N GLU A 87 8.13 5.24 -5.85
CA GLU A 87 8.95 5.44 -7.05
C GLU A 87 8.11 5.70 -8.31
N ALA A 88 6.77 5.72 -8.23
CA ALA A 88 5.90 5.70 -9.40
C ALA A 88 5.91 7.02 -10.19
N ASP A 89 6.08 8.16 -9.52
CA ASP A 89 6.16 9.49 -10.13
C ASP A 89 7.61 9.94 -10.41
N GLY A 90 8.60 9.20 -9.90
CA GLY A 90 10.03 9.44 -10.11
C GLY A 90 10.67 10.37 -9.07
N GLU A 91 9.94 10.84 -8.06
CA GLU A 91 10.45 11.70 -6.99
C GLU A 91 9.93 11.22 -5.63
N ILE A 92 10.83 10.80 -4.73
CA ILE A 92 10.45 10.40 -3.37
C ILE A 92 10.60 11.60 -2.42
N SER A 93 9.49 12.03 -1.81
CA SER A 93 9.45 13.12 -0.83
C SER A 93 10.22 12.77 0.46
N ALA A 94 10.38 13.74 1.36
CA ALA A 94 11.01 13.46 2.65
C ALA A 94 10.08 12.64 3.54
N GLU A 95 8.80 12.97 3.51
CA GLU A 95 7.72 12.37 4.28
C GLU A 95 7.46 10.92 3.86
N GLU A 96 7.48 10.62 2.56
CA GLU A 96 7.39 9.25 2.04
C GLU A 96 8.60 8.41 2.45
N ARG A 97 9.80 8.98 2.34
CA ARG A 97 11.05 8.31 2.74
C ARG A 97 11.03 7.98 4.22
N ASP A 98 10.73 8.95 5.08
CA ASP A 98 10.70 8.78 6.53
C ASP A 98 9.66 7.72 6.93
N SER A 99 8.45 7.80 6.35
CA SER A 99 7.39 6.82 6.57
C SER A 99 7.81 5.41 6.14
N PHE A 100 8.51 5.29 5.00
CA PHE A 100 8.95 4.01 4.47
C PHE A 100 10.09 3.40 5.29
N GLU A 101 11.05 4.21 5.75
CA GLU A 101 12.12 3.77 6.64
C GLU A 101 11.57 3.24 7.97
N ILE A 102 10.62 3.96 8.58
CA ILE A 102 9.94 3.51 9.81
C ILE A 102 9.24 2.16 9.57
N PHE A 103 8.51 2.03 8.46
CA PHE A 103 7.85 0.78 8.10
C PHE A 103 8.83 -0.38 7.94
N GLN A 104 9.96 -0.17 7.26
CA GLN A 104 10.99 -1.19 7.12
C GLN A 104 11.58 -1.61 8.47
N GLN A 105 11.84 -0.67 9.37
CA GLN A 105 12.34 -0.96 10.72
C GLN A 105 11.36 -1.82 11.52
N LEU A 106 10.07 -1.50 11.48
CA LEU A 106 9.01 -2.28 12.15
C LEU A 106 8.85 -3.71 11.60
N LEU A 107 9.34 -3.98 10.39
CA LEU A 107 9.31 -5.29 9.76
C LEU A 107 10.59 -6.11 9.98
N ILE A 108 11.63 -5.54 10.59
CA ILE A 108 12.88 -6.24 10.91
C ILE A 108 12.82 -6.84 12.33
N ASP A 109 12.09 -6.19 13.24
CA ASP A 109 11.70 -6.74 14.54
C ASP A 109 10.63 -7.87 14.44
#